data_AF-A0A8R7Q5N1-F1
#
_entry.id   AF-A0A8R7Q5N1-F1
#
_cell.length_a   1.000
_cell.length_b   1.000
_cell.length_c   1.000
_cell.angle_alpha   90.00
_cell.angle_beta   90.00
_cell.angle_gamma   90.00
#
_symmetry.space_group_name_H-M   'P 1'
#
loop_
_entity.id
_entity.type
_entity.pdbx_description
1 polymer ?
#
loop_
_entity_poly.entity_id
_entity_poly.type
_entity_poly.pdbx_seq_one_letter_code
_entity_poly.pdbx_strand_id
1 'polypeptide(L)'
;MASRLITRSTAAVLLSHLRSRTPNPTHHLLTHGAAMSSLLGPTHGLPATARSRPLLEPTRWFSSPAPVVEAPRTVDGLTVDSIADKGWTILAEAESDWRSHAAAVAQSIRLIKKRLKWKWLLERSKQLAVVLEKPDLWEDPVFAGNVSREQGELMGKIKSVNQFEQQLMEHIDMLRLAREEGDNELETESMRALADMRRDAKEKELNALLSGDNDVYPCFIEVQAGAGGVESMDWAAMVMNMYRSWAQRRGYRVTIIEEIPGELAGIKVCLFYFFHHFTPLNPVSSPLNA
;
A
#
# COMPACT_ATOMS: atom_id res chain seq x y z
N MET A 1 -46.52 -22.44 -22.46
CA MET A 1 -45.75 -23.46 -23.19
C MET A 1 -44.36 -22.91 -23.47
N ALA A 2 -43.31 -23.70 -23.15
CA ALA A 2 -41.86 -23.46 -23.32
C ALA A 2 -41.29 -22.22 -22.59
N SER A 3 -40.72 -22.29 -21.38
CA SER A 3 -39.65 -23.16 -20.83
C SER A 3 -38.37 -23.18 -21.67
N ARG A 4 -37.41 -22.33 -21.30
CA ARG A 4 -35.98 -22.53 -21.59
C ARG A 4 -35.20 -22.34 -20.30
N LEU A 5 -35.03 -23.47 -19.63
CA LEU A 5 -34.04 -23.72 -18.59
C LEU A 5 -32.64 -23.46 -19.16
N ILE A 6 -31.96 -22.42 -18.68
CA ILE A 6 -30.51 -22.35 -18.77
C ILE A 6 -29.98 -23.04 -17.51
N THR A 7 -29.42 -24.21 -17.76
CA THR A 7 -28.92 -25.18 -16.80
C THR A 7 -27.75 -24.63 -15.97
N ARG A 8 -27.76 -25.00 -14.68
CA ARG A 8 -26.74 -24.76 -13.63
C ARG A 8 -25.32 -25.32 -13.94
N SER A 9 -24.94 -25.53 -15.20
CA SER A 9 -23.78 -26.34 -15.57
C SER A 9 -22.48 -25.56 -15.83
N THR A 10 -22.50 -24.24 -15.95
CA THR A 10 -21.29 -23.46 -16.30
C THR A 10 -20.54 -22.92 -15.08
N ALA A 11 -21.21 -22.71 -13.95
CA ALA A 11 -20.58 -22.23 -12.71
C ALA A 11 -19.73 -23.30 -12.01
N ALA A 12 -20.03 -24.59 -12.19
CA ALA A 12 -19.28 -25.69 -11.57
C ALA A 12 -17.98 -26.04 -12.32
N VAL A 13 -17.85 -25.68 -13.60
CA VAL A 13 -16.66 -25.98 -14.43
C VAL A 13 -15.54 -24.97 -14.19
N LEU A 14 -15.85 -23.73 -13.76
CA LEU A 14 -14.86 -22.71 -13.46
C LEU A 14 -14.15 -22.91 -12.10
N LEU A 15 -14.71 -23.72 -11.19
CA LEU A 15 -14.15 -23.96 -9.85
C LEU A 15 -13.21 -25.17 -9.76
N SER A 16 -13.10 -26.01 -10.80
CA SER A 16 -12.23 -27.21 -10.78
C SER A 16 -10.79 -26.96 -11.29
N HIS A 17 -10.51 -25.81 -11.90
CA HIS A 17 -9.19 -25.49 -12.46
C HIS A 17 -8.24 -24.73 -11.54
N LEU A 18 -8.63 -24.43 -10.29
CA LEU A 18 -7.77 -23.71 -9.33
C LEU A 18 -7.16 -24.59 -8.23
N ARG A 19 -7.27 -25.92 -8.31
CA ARG A 19 -6.77 -26.84 -7.25
C ARG A 19 -5.60 -27.75 -7.66
N SER A 20 -4.66 -27.27 -8.48
CA SER A 20 -3.36 -27.96 -8.62
C SER A 20 -2.23 -26.99 -8.93
N ARG A 21 -1.53 -26.52 -7.89
CA ARG A 21 -0.15 -26.02 -7.93
C ARG A 21 0.32 -25.77 -6.50
N THR A 22 0.63 -26.85 -5.79
CA THR A 22 1.54 -26.81 -4.65
C THR A 22 2.95 -27.14 -5.16
N PRO A 23 3.99 -26.35 -4.86
CA PRO A 23 5.35 -26.74 -5.16
C PRO A 23 5.84 -27.76 -4.12
N ASN A 24 6.37 -28.88 -4.61
CA ASN A 24 6.96 -29.96 -3.81
C ASN A 24 8.39 -29.55 -3.35
N PRO A 25 8.75 -29.64 -2.05
CA PRO A 25 10.08 -29.28 -1.58
C PRO A 25 10.98 -30.51 -1.52
N THR A 26 11.79 -30.76 -2.55
CA THR A 26 12.91 -31.71 -2.46
C THR A 26 14.11 -31.23 -3.27
N HIS A 27 15.05 -30.55 -2.60
CA HIS A 27 16.44 -30.57 -3.04
C HIS A 27 17.31 -30.92 -1.83
N HIS A 28 17.86 -32.13 -1.90
CA HIS A 28 18.85 -32.66 -0.98
C HIS A 28 20.16 -31.87 -1.13
N LEU A 29 20.72 -31.49 0.02
CA LEU A 29 22.10 -31.09 0.18
C LEU A 29 23.01 -32.27 -0.20
N LEU A 30 23.99 -32.04 -1.08
CA LEU A 30 25.18 -32.88 -1.19
C LEU A 30 26.41 -32.01 -0.96
N THR A 31 26.89 -32.08 0.27
CA THR A 31 28.28 -31.87 0.66
C THR A 31 29.14 -32.97 0.05
N HIS A 32 30.19 -32.61 -0.70
CA HIS A 32 31.41 -33.41 -0.76
C HIS A 32 32.60 -32.49 -1.05
N GLY A 33 33.43 -32.30 -0.02
CA GLY A 33 34.83 -31.98 -0.24
C GLY A 33 35.58 -33.27 -0.60
N ALA A 34 36.48 -33.17 -1.56
CA ALA A 34 37.64 -34.05 -1.66
C ALA A 34 38.68 -33.41 -2.59
N ALA A 35 39.81 -33.07 -1.97
CA ALA A 35 41.15 -32.92 -2.50
C ALA A 35 41.42 -33.38 -3.94
N MET A 36 42.07 -32.50 -4.72
CA MET A 36 43.03 -32.89 -5.77
C MET A 36 44.21 -31.91 -5.71
N SER A 37 45.15 -32.21 -4.80
CA SER A 37 46.53 -31.78 -4.92
C SER A 37 47.25 -32.87 -5.71
N SER A 38 47.68 -32.57 -6.93
CA SER A 38 48.82 -33.17 -7.63
C SER A 38 48.72 -32.85 -9.11
N LEU A 39 49.68 -32.08 -9.61
CA LEU A 39 50.34 -32.25 -10.91
C LEU A 39 51.38 -31.13 -11.05
N LEU A 40 52.48 -31.33 -10.32
CA LEU A 40 53.76 -30.69 -10.62
C LEU A 40 54.37 -31.42 -11.83
N GLY A 41 54.63 -30.67 -12.90
CA GLY A 41 55.53 -31.03 -14.00
C GLY A 41 56.69 -30.04 -14.08
N PRO A 42 57.87 -30.44 -14.60
CA PRO A 42 59.16 -29.92 -14.15
C PRO A 42 59.66 -28.67 -14.90
N THR A 43 60.63 -28.04 -14.23
CA THR A 43 61.41 -26.85 -14.54
C THR A 43 62.32 -26.99 -15.75
N HIS A 44 62.41 -25.96 -16.60
CA HIS A 44 63.62 -25.63 -17.35
C HIS A 44 63.76 -24.11 -17.57
N GLY A 45 64.90 -23.56 -17.15
CA GLY A 45 65.65 -22.51 -17.88
C GLY A 45 65.20 -21.04 -17.79
N LEU A 46 65.92 -20.25 -16.98
CA LEU A 46 65.88 -18.78 -16.86
C LEU A 46 66.47 -18.07 -18.13
N PRO A 47 66.33 -16.74 -18.29
CA PRO A 47 67.20 -15.81 -17.56
C PRO A 47 66.49 -14.63 -16.90
N ALA A 48 67.08 -14.22 -15.78
CA ALA A 48 66.79 -13.01 -15.04
C ALA A 48 67.24 -11.76 -15.81
N THR A 49 66.35 -10.77 -15.93
CA THR A 49 66.64 -9.33 -15.74
C THR A 49 65.34 -8.54 -15.91
N ALA A 50 64.86 -7.91 -14.84
CA ALA A 50 64.41 -6.50 -14.83
C ALA A 50 63.51 -6.21 -13.62
N ARG A 51 64.15 -5.63 -12.60
CA ARG A 51 63.66 -4.55 -11.73
C ARG A 51 62.23 -4.66 -11.19
N SER A 52 62.20 -5.02 -9.91
CA SER A 52 61.21 -4.64 -8.91
C SER A 52 60.65 -3.22 -9.10
N ARG A 53 59.33 -3.14 -9.28
CA ARG A 53 58.52 -1.92 -9.09
C ARG A 53 57.51 -2.23 -7.98
N PRO A 54 57.45 -1.46 -6.89
CA PRO A 54 56.51 -1.75 -5.82
C PRO A 54 55.08 -1.34 -6.25
N LEU A 55 54.16 -2.26 -6.00
CA LEU A 55 52.73 -2.11 -5.68
C LEU A 55 52.11 -0.74 -6.00
N LEU A 56 51.35 -0.69 -7.11
CA LEU A 56 50.23 0.24 -7.24
C LEU A 56 49.13 -0.20 -6.27
N GLU A 57 48.87 0.61 -5.25
CA GLU A 57 47.72 0.44 -4.37
C GLU A 57 46.44 0.40 -5.20
N PRO A 58 45.47 -0.46 -4.88
CA PRO A 58 44.14 -0.34 -5.46
C PRO A 58 43.56 0.97 -4.92
N THR A 59 43.35 1.94 -5.82
CA THR A 59 42.53 3.12 -5.56
C THR A 59 41.23 2.65 -4.90
N ARG A 60 41.11 2.88 -3.59
CA ARG A 60 39.85 2.79 -2.88
C ARG A 60 38.96 3.87 -3.49
N TRP A 61 38.12 3.47 -4.43
CA TRP A 61 36.97 4.25 -4.81
C TRP A 61 36.17 4.45 -3.53
N PHE A 62 36.21 5.65 -2.97
CA PHE A 62 35.38 6.00 -1.83
C PHE A 62 33.93 5.84 -2.26
N SER A 63 33.34 4.68 -1.95
CA SER A 63 31.90 4.59 -1.78
C SER A 63 31.61 5.39 -0.52
N SER A 64 31.31 6.67 -0.69
CA SER A 64 30.68 7.43 0.38
C SER A 64 29.37 6.70 0.67
N PRO A 65 29.13 6.23 1.91
CA PRO A 65 27.84 5.65 2.22
C PRO A 65 26.79 6.71 1.90
N ALA A 66 25.79 6.33 1.10
CA ALA A 66 24.65 7.19 0.83
C ALA A 66 24.11 7.72 2.18
N PRO A 67 23.73 9.01 2.27
CA PRO A 67 23.24 9.56 3.51
C PRO A 67 22.08 8.71 4.00
N VAL A 68 22.18 8.21 5.24
CA VAL A 68 21.08 7.54 5.91
C VAL A 68 19.97 8.59 5.99
N VAL A 69 18.89 8.40 5.23
CA VAL A 69 17.73 9.30 5.29
C VAL A 69 17.14 9.13 6.68
N GLU A 70 17.49 10.06 7.57
CA GLU A 70 17.09 10.05 8.96
C GLU A 70 15.58 10.33 9.05
N ALA A 71 14.89 9.64 9.94
CA ALA A 71 13.46 9.84 10.11
C ALA A 71 13.18 11.28 10.58
N PRO A 72 12.10 11.92 10.09
CA PRO A 72 11.73 13.26 10.52
C PRO A 72 11.47 13.27 12.03
N ARG A 73 12.02 14.29 12.69
CA ARG A 73 11.99 14.44 14.14
C ARG A 73 11.77 15.91 14.52
N THR A 74 11.13 16.14 15.66
CA THR A 74 11.02 17.48 16.24
C THR A 74 12.37 18.00 16.74
N VAL A 75 12.43 19.27 17.11
CA VAL A 75 13.60 19.90 17.79
C VAL A 75 14.01 19.10 19.04
N ASP A 76 13.05 18.59 19.80
CA ASP A 76 13.27 17.74 20.99
C ASP A 76 13.63 16.27 20.67
N GLY A 77 13.73 15.91 19.39
CA GLY A 77 14.00 14.55 18.94
C GLY A 77 12.80 13.60 19.01
N LEU A 78 11.57 14.11 19.09
CA LEU A 78 10.37 13.27 18.99
C LEU A 78 10.22 12.79 17.54
N THR A 79 10.06 11.49 17.39
CA THR A 79 9.64 10.84 16.13
C THR A 79 8.19 10.38 16.24
N VAL A 80 7.57 10.07 15.10
CA VAL A 80 6.20 9.51 15.06
C VAL A 80 6.10 8.27 15.94
N ASP A 81 7.07 7.34 15.83
CA ASP A 81 7.07 6.11 16.62
C ASP A 81 7.18 6.43 18.13
N SER A 82 8.04 7.39 18.51
CA SER A 82 8.16 7.80 19.92
C SER A 82 6.86 8.42 20.47
N ILE A 83 6.14 9.20 19.67
CA ILE A 83 4.86 9.80 20.06
C ILE A 83 3.79 8.71 20.20
N ALA A 84 3.75 7.76 19.27
CA ALA A 84 2.83 6.64 19.32
C ALA A 84 3.08 5.74 20.53
N ASP A 85 4.33 5.57 20.94
CA ASP A 85 4.72 4.69 22.04
C ASP A 85 4.61 5.37 23.42
N LYS A 86 4.58 6.70 23.49
CA LYS A 86 4.38 7.47 24.74
C LYS A 86 3.05 7.22 25.43
N GLY A 87 2.07 6.63 24.75
CA GLY A 87 0.78 6.25 25.34
C GLY A 87 -0.09 7.44 25.78
N TRP A 88 0.03 8.59 25.12
CA TRP A 88 -0.85 9.73 25.39
C TRP A 88 -2.32 9.39 25.12
N THR A 89 -3.20 9.81 26.02
CA THR A 89 -4.64 9.58 25.90
C THR A 89 -5.21 10.35 24.71
N ILE A 90 -5.92 9.63 23.83
CA ILE A 90 -6.62 10.22 22.69
C ILE A 90 -8.05 10.55 23.13
N LEU A 91 -8.33 11.83 23.27
CA LEU A 91 -9.63 12.36 23.68
C LEU A 91 -10.54 12.63 22.47
N ALA A 92 -11.82 12.90 22.75
CA ALA A 92 -12.75 13.43 21.76
C ALA A 92 -12.24 14.78 21.23
N GLU A 93 -12.59 15.12 20.00
CA GLU A 93 -11.98 16.27 19.31
C GLU A 93 -12.23 17.61 20.02
N ALA A 94 -13.42 17.79 20.63
CA ALA A 94 -13.78 19.01 21.35
C ALA A 94 -13.01 19.23 22.67
N GLU A 95 -12.46 18.15 23.25
CA GLU A 95 -11.76 18.15 24.54
C GLU A 95 -10.26 17.84 24.36
N SER A 96 -9.78 17.77 23.12
CA SER A 96 -8.43 17.32 22.82
C SER A 96 -7.41 18.43 22.99
N ASP A 97 -6.33 18.13 23.73
CA ASP A 97 -5.10 18.90 23.71
C ASP A 97 -4.23 18.55 22.50
N TRP A 98 -3.21 19.36 22.22
CA TRP A 98 -2.28 19.11 21.12
C TRP A 98 -1.63 17.71 21.17
N ARG A 99 -1.37 17.20 22.38
CA ARG A 99 -0.84 15.84 22.59
C ARG A 99 -1.83 14.78 22.15
N SER A 100 -3.13 14.97 22.41
CA SER A 100 -4.20 14.07 21.96
C SER A 100 -4.27 14.05 20.43
N HIS A 101 -4.22 15.22 19.77
CA HIS A 101 -4.18 15.30 18.32
C HIS A 101 -2.93 14.66 17.73
N ALA A 102 -1.75 15.01 18.25
CA ALA A 102 -0.48 14.44 17.79
C ALA A 102 -0.41 12.92 17.97
N ALA A 103 -0.90 12.40 19.10
CA ALA A 103 -0.98 10.96 19.34
C ALA A 103 -1.92 10.27 18.35
N ALA A 104 -3.10 10.84 18.10
CA ALA A 104 -4.05 10.31 17.13
C ALA A 104 -3.44 10.24 15.72
N VAL A 105 -2.82 11.34 15.26
CA VAL A 105 -2.13 11.39 13.95
C VAL A 105 -1.00 10.36 13.90
N ALA A 106 -0.16 10.27 14.93
CA ALA A 106 0.95 9.32 14.97
C ALA A 106 0.47 7.86 14.90
N GLN A 107 -0.62 7.51 15.59
CA GLN A 107 -1.23 6.18 15.48
C GLN A 107 -1.73 5.88 14.08
N SER A 108 -2.42 6.84 13.43
CA SER A 108 -2.88 6.68 12.05
C SER A 108 -1.70 6.50 11.08
N ILE A 109 -0.63 7.30 11.20
CA ILE A 109 0.60 7.12 10.40
C ILE A 109 1.19 5.72 10.59
N ARG A 110 1.28 5.25 11.83
CA ARG A 110 1.81 3.91 12.14
C ARG A 110 0.98 2.81 11.47
N LEU A 111 -0.34 2.93 11.48
CA LEU A 111 -1.26 2.01 10.80
C LEU A 111 -1.08 2.05 9.28
N ILE A 112 -0.95 3.25 8.70
CA ILE A 112 -0.69 3.44 7.26
C ILE A 112 0.63 2.74 6.87
N LYS A 113 1.72 3.00 7.60
CA LYS A 113 3.01 2.31 7.39
C LYS A 113 2.90 0.80 7.47
N LYS A 114 2.13 0.29 8.44
CA LYS A 114 1.89 -1.15 8.59
C LYS A 114 1.16 -1.73 7.38
N ARG A 115 0.10 -1.07 6.90
CA ARG A 115 -0.67 -1.51 5.73
C ARG A 115 0.13 -1.46 4.43
N LEU A 116 0.96 -0.44 4.26
CA LEU A 116 1.87 -0.32 3.12
C LEU A 116 3.07 -1.28 3.17
N LYS A 117 3.20 -2.09 4.23
CA LYS A 117 4.38 -2.97 4.46
C LYS A 117 5.69 -2.18 4.37
N TRP A 118 5.77 -1.08 5.12
CA TRP A 118 6.83 -0.06 5.02
C TRP A 118 8.26 -0.61 4.85
N LYS A 119 8.67 -1.60 5.68
CA LYS A 119 10.00 -2.21 5.58
C LYS A 119 10.27 -2.87 4.24
N TRP A 120 9.31 -3.64 3.73
CA TRP A 120 9.41 -4.27 2.42
C TRP A 120 9.45 -3.23 1.32
N LEU A 121 8.64 -2.17 1.44
CA LEU A 121 8.56 -1.09 0.47
C LEU A 121 9.90 -0.35 0.33
N LEU A 122 10.52 0.01 1.46
CA LEU A 122 11.85 0.64 1.48
C LEU A 122 12.92 -0.26 0.86
N GLU A 123 12.93 -1.54 1.21
CA GLU A 123 13.91 -2.49 0.70
C GLU A 123 13.74 -2.73 -0.81
N ARG A 124 12.50 -2.92 -1.26
CA ARG A 124 12.18 -3.06 -2.69
C ARG A 124 12.61 -1.83 -3.47
N SER A 125 12.37 -0.63 -2.95
CA SER A 125 12.78 0.60 -3.63
C SER A 125 14.31 0.73 -3.74
N LYS A 126 15.05 0.32 -2.71
CA LYS A 126 16.52 0.26 -2.78
C LYS A 126 17.00 -0.72 -3.83
N GLN A 127 16.41 -1.92 -3.88
CA GLN A 127 16.75 -2.93 -4.88
C GLN A 127 16.50 -2.43 -6.31
N LEU A 128 15.35 -1.79 -6.55
CA LEU A 128 15.04 -1.22 -7.86
C LEU A 128 15.99 -0.07 -8.24
N ALA A 129 16.41 0.76 -7.28
CA ALA A 129 17.42 1.79 -7.52
C ALA A 129 18.75 1.19 -8.01
N VAL A 130 19.22 0.11 -7.36
CA VAL A 130 20.43 -0.61 -7.78
C VAL A 130 20.28 -1.23 -9.17
N VAL A 131 19.08 -1.71 -9.53
CA VAL A 131 18.81 -2.23 -10.88
C VAL A 131 18.86 -1.11 -11.92
N LEU A 132 18.31 0.07 -11.61
CA LEU A 132 18.31 1.25 -12.50
C LEU A 132 19.70 1.81 -12.78
N GLU A 133 20.66 1.59 -11.88
CA GLU A 133 22.06 2.00 -12.06
C GLU A 133 22.83 1.09 -13.04
N LYS A 134 22.32 -0.10 -13.36
CA LYS A 134 23.01 -1.04 -14.26
C LYS A 134 22.88 -0.59 -15.72
N PRO A 135 23.99 -0.43 -16.47
CA PRO A 135 23.95 0.00 -17.86
C PRO A 135 23.21 -0.99 -18.77
N ASP A 136 23.34 -2.29 -18.50
CA ASP A 136 22.71 -3.38 -19.26
C ASP A 136 21.18 -3.36 -19.19
N LEU A 137 20.59 -2.64 -18.22
CA LEU A 137 19.13 -2.53 -18.10
C LEU A 137 18.50 -1.92 -19.36
N TRP A 138 19.21 -0.99 -20.00
CA TRP A 138 18.71 -0.22 -21.13
C TRP A 138 18.75 -0.98 -22.45
N GLU A 139 19.27 -2.22 -22.47
CA GLU A 139 19.19 -3.12 -23.62
C GLU A 139 17.76 -3.64 -23.85
N ASP A 140 16.95 -3.74 -22.79
CA ASP A 140 15.51 -4.06 -22.87
C ASP A 140 14.66 -2.85 -22.43
N PRO A 141 14.17 -2.03 -23.37
CA PRO A 141 13.40 -0.83 -23.04
C PRO A 141 12.06 -1.14 -22.36
N VAL A 142 11.48 -2.31 -22.60
CA VAL A 142 10.20 -2.71 -21.97
C VAL A 142 10.44 -3.03 -20.50
N PHE A 143 11.47 -3.81 -20.20
CA PHE A 143 11.85 -4.13 -18.82
C PHE A 143 12.31 -2.88 -18.05
N ALA A 144 13.15 -2.04 -18.66
CA ALA A 144 13.59 -0.77 -18.06
C ALA A 144 12.40 0.16 -17.73
N GLY A 145 11.41 0.24 -18.63
CA GLY A 145 10.18 1.01 -18.41
C GLY A 145 9.37 0.49 -17.22
N ASN A 146 9.21 -0.83 -17.10
CA ASN A 146 8.49 -1.44 -15.98
C ASN A 146 9.20 -1.19 -14.63
N VAL A 147 10.52 -1.37 -14.57
CA VAL A 147 11.33 -1.12 -13.37
C VAL A 147 11.26 0.34 -12.96
N SER A 148 11.37 1.27 -13.91
CA SER A 148 11.29 2.71 -13.67
C SER A 148 9.92 3.12 -13.14
N ARG A 149 8.84 2.56 -13.71
CA ARG A 149 7.48 2.81 -13.27
C ARG A 149 7.24 2.29 -11.85
N GLU A 150 7.62 1.04 -11.58
CA GLU A 150 7.49 0.46 -10.24
C GLU A 150 8.25 1.31 -9.21
N GLN A 151 9.48 1.71 -9.53
CA GLN A 151 10.28 2.55 -8.64
C GLN A 151 9.62 3.91 -8.38
N GLY A 152 9.08 4.55 -9.43
CA GLY A 152 8.35 5.82 -9.29
C GLY A 152 7.12 5.68 -8.39
N GLU A 153 6.34 4.61 -8.54
CA GLU A 153 5.17 4.32 -7.71
C GLU A 153 5.55 4.10 -6.24
N LEU A 154 6.62 3.34 -5.97
CA LEU A 154 7.11 3.12 -4.60
C LEU A 154 7.66 4.40 -3.97
N MET A 155 8.47 5.16 -4.71
CA MET A 155 9.01 6.45 -4.26
C MET A 155 7.90 7.46 -3.96
N GLY A 156 6.83 7.49 -4.76
CA GLY A 156 5.65 8.33 -4.50
C GLY A 156 4.99 7.99 -3.16
N LYS A 157 4.80 6.70 -2.86
CA LYS A 157 4.26 6.22 -1.59
C LYS A 157 5.17 6.59 -0.41
N ILE A 158 6.48 6.39 -0.54
CA ILE A 158 7.47 6.77 0.49
C ILE A 158 7.40 8.26 0.77
N LYS A 159 7.49 9.07 -0.28
CA LYS A 159 7.48 10.52 -0.18
C LYS A 159 6.21 11.02 0.50
N SER A 160 5.05 10.49 0.12
CA SER A 160 3.78 10.89 0.73
C SER A 160 3.72 10.61 2.22
N VAL A 161 4.22 9.45 2.68
CA VAL A 161 4.27 9.13 4.12
C VAL A 161 5.26 10.04 4.83
N ASN A 162 6.48 10.18 4.31
CA ASN A 162 7.52 11.01 4.92
C ASN A 162 7.11 12.48 5.04
N GLN A 163 6.46 13.04 4.01
CA GLN A 163 5.89 14.39 4.06
C GLN A 163 4.86 14.52 5.17
N PHE A 164 4.01 13.51 5.34
CA PHE A 164 2.99 13.51 6.38
C PHE A 164 3.60 13.40 7.79
N GLU A 165 4.69 12.64 7.96
CA GLU A 165 5.42 12.64 9.23
C GLU A 165 6.10 13.98 9.52
N GLN A 166 6.70 14.58 8.50
CA GLN A 166 7.38 15.86 8.61
C GLN A 166 6.40 16.97 9.01
N GLN A 167 5.23 17.03 8.37
CA GLN A 167 4.16 17.97 8.72
C GLN A 167 3.74 17.86 10.20
N LEU A 168 3.65 16.63 10.73
CA LEU A 168 3.31 16.43 12.14
C LEU A 168 4.38 17.04 13.05
N MET A 169 5.67 16.83 12.73
CA MET A 169 6.78 17.39 13.51
C MET A 169 6.76 18.92 13.44
N GLU A 170 6.59 19.48 12.24
CA GLU A 170 6.52 20.93 12.02
C GLU A 170 5.39 21.58 12.82
N HIS A 171 4.19 21.00 12.80
CA HIS A 171 3.06 21.54 13.58
C HIS A 171 3.29 21.45 15.09
N ILE A 172 3.94 20.40 15.58
CA ILE A 172 4.30 20.27 17.01
C ILE A 172 5.34 21.32 17.40
N ASP A 173 6.36 21.53 16.57
CA ASP A 173 7.42 22.50 16.84
C ASP A 173 6.90 23.94 16.76
N MET A 174 6.07 24.27 15.77
CA MET A 174 5.40 25.55 15.66
C MET A 174 4.55 25.88 16.89
N LEU A 175 3.74 24.91 17.36
CA LEU A 175 2.93 25.09 18.57
C LEU A 175 3.80 25.36 19.80
N ARG A 176 4.94 24.67 19.91
CA ARG A 176 5.85 24.83 21.05
C ARG A 176 6.54 26.17 21.02
N LEU A 177 7.03 26.58 19.86
CA LEU A 177 7.62 27.90 19.66
C LEU A 177 6.62 29.00 20.04
N ALA A 178 5.37 28.90 19.59
CA ALA A 178 4.32 29.84 19.94
C ALA A 178 4.10 29.93 21.47
N ARG A 179 4.12 28.80 22.17
CA ARG A 179 4.01 28.76 23.64
C ARG A 179 5.21 29.37 24.35
N GLU A 180 6.42 29.15 23.83
CA GLU A 180 7.65 29.71 24.38
C GLU A 180 7.71 31.23 24.20
N GLU A 181 7.22 31.73 23.07
CA GLU A 181 7.16 33.16 22.75
C GLU A 181 5.93 33.86 23.34
N GLY A 182 4.95 33.10 23.85
CA GLY A 182 3.70 33.63 24.41
C GLY A 182 2.72 34.15 23.35
N ASP A 183 2.86 33.68 22.10
CA ASP A 183 1.97 34.02 20.98
C ASP A 183 0.73 33.12 20.99
N ASN A 184 -0.33 33.60 21.63
CA ASN A 184 -1.61 32.88 21.74
C ASN A 184 -2.33 32.72 20.40
N GLU A 185 -2.12 33.62 19.44
CA GLU A 185 -2.76 33.54 18.13
C GLU A 185 -2.14 32.39 17.32
N LEU A 186 -0.80 32.34 17.28
CA LEU A 186 -0.05 31.28 16.62
C LEU A 186 -0.25 29.92 17.31
N GLU A 187 -0.37 29.89 18.63
CA GLU A 187 -0.71 28.66 19.36
C GLU A 187 -2.08 28.12 18.92
N THR A 188 -3.09 29.00 18.85
CA THR A 188 -4.44 28.61 18.45
C THR A 188 -4.49 28.14 17.00
N GLU A 189 -3.76 28.79 16.09
CA GLU A 189 -3.65 28.37 14.70
C GLU A 189 -2.98 27.00 14.56
N SER A 190 -1.85 26.80 15.23
CA SER A 190 -1.11 25.54 15.22
C SER A 190 -1.94 24.38 15.79
N MET A 191 -2.73 24.67 16.82
CA MET A 191 -3.66 23.71 17.42
C MET A 191 -4.77 23.30 16.43
N ARG A 192 -5.34 24.26 15.68
CA ARG A 192 -6.32 23.97 14.61
C ARG A 192 -5.68 23.14 13.49
N ALA A 193 -4.46 23.47 13.07
CA ALA A 193 -3.74 22.70 12.06
C ALA A 193 -3.55 21.23 12.48
N LEU A 194 -3.22 20.98 13.75
CA LEU A 194 -3.14 19.61 14.29
C LEU A 194 -4.51 18.90 14.31
N ALA A 195 -5.59 19.63 14.60
CA ALA A 195 -6.95 19.09 14.56
C ALA A 195 -7.38 18.70 13.14
N ASP A 196 -7.12 19.56 12.16
CA ASP A 196 -7.41 19.28 10.75
C ASP A 196 -6.53 18.13 10.24
N MET A 197 -5.25 18.12 10.58
CA MET A 197 -4.34 17.01 10.25
C MET A 197 -4.82 15.67 10.84
N ARG A 198 -5.44 15.67 12.03
CA ARG A 198 -6.06 14.46 12.62
C ARG A 198 -7.20 13.93 11.76
N ARG A 199 -8.04 14.81 11.19
CA ARG A 199 -9.14 14.42 10.29
C ARG A 199 -8.57 13.82 8.99
N ASP A 200 -7.60 14.50 8.39
CA ASP A 200 -6.91 14.04 7.19
C ASP A 200 -6.18 12.71 7.41
N ALA A 201 -5.55 12.54 8.57
CA ALA A 201 -4.89 11.29 8.95
C ALA A 201 -5.89 10.14 8.99
N LYS A 202 -7.11 10.39 9.49
CA LYS A 202 -8.14 9.37 9.59
C LYS A 202 -8.69 8.96 8.24
N GLU A 203 -8.85 9.91 7.32
CA GLU A 203 -9.23 9.62 5.95
C GLU A 203 -8.15 8.81 5.22
N LYS A 204 -6.88 9.23 5.33
CA LYS A 204 -5.74 8.50 4.75
C LYS A 204 -5.59 7.11 5.34
N GLU A 205 -5.83 6.93 6.64
CA GLU A 205 -5.84 5.63 7.30
C GLU A 205 -6.93 4.73 6.71
N LEU A 206 -8.15 5.25 6.54
CA LEU A 206 -9.25 4.50 5.91
C LEU A 206 -8.89 4.11 4.47
N ASN A 207 -8.35 5.03 3.69
CA ASN A 207 -7.91 4.75 2.32
C ASN A 207 -6.81 3.69 2.27
N ALA A 208 -5.87 3.69 3.23
CA ALA A 208 -4.86 2.66 3.34
C ALA A 208 -5.45 1.30 3.73
N LEU A 209 -6.53 1.26 4.51
CA LEU A 209 -7.26 0.03 4.83
C LEU A 209 -7.99 -0.55 3.61
N LEU A 210 -8.41 0.30 2.67
CA LEU A 210 -9.15 -0.04 1.45
C LEU A 210 -8.25 -0.06 0.19
N SER A 211 -7.00 -0.49 0.34
CA SER A 211 -6.01 -0.52 -0.76
C SER A 211 -5.59 -1.94 -1.17
N GLY A 212 -6.41 -2.94 -0.85
CA GLY A 212 -6.22 -4.31 -1.29
C GLY A 212 -6.48 -4.50 -2.77
N ASP A 213 -5.95 -5.60 -3.34
CA ASP A 213 -6.03 -5.89 -4.77
C ASP A 213 -7.47 -5.98 -5.30
N ASN A 214 -8.42 -6.36 -4.43
CA ASN A 214 -9.82 -6.50 -4.78
C ASN A 214 -10.68 -5.26 -4.52
N ASP A 215 -10.14 -4.24 -3.84
CA ASP A 215 -10.92 -3.08 -3.38
C ASP A 215 -11.29 -2.13 -4.53
N VAL A 216 -10.60 -2.24 -5.67
CA VAL A 216 -10.88 -1.47 -6.90
C VAL A 216 -12.06 -2.04 -7.68
N TYR A 217 -12.39 -3.33 -7.48
CA TYR A 217 -13.41 -3.98 -8.28
C TYR A 217 -14.83 -3.61 -7.83
N PRO A 218 -15.77 -3.56 -8.78
CA PRO A 218 -17.18 -3.47 -8.43
C PRO A 218 -17.60 -4.69 -7.62
N CYS A 219 -18.59 -4.52 -6.75
CA CYS A 219 -19.04 -5.58 -5.84
C CYS A 219 -20.52 -5.88 -6.01
N PHE A 220 -20.90 -7.09 -5.65
CA PHE A 220 -22.28 -7.49 -5.49
C PHE A 220 -22.64 -7.46 -4.00
N ILE A 221 -23.79 -6.88 -3.68
CA ILE A 221 -24.37 -6.87 -2.34
C ILE A 221 -25.70 -7.61 -2.41
N GLU A 222 -25.80 -8.69 -1.64
CA GLU A 222 -27.03 -9.45 -1.44
C GLU A 222 -27.60 -9.14 -0.06
N VAL A 223 -28.85 -8.70 -0.02
CA VAL A 223 -29.61 -8.52 1.22
C VAL A 223 -30.67 -9.61 1.26
N GLN A 224 -30.58 -10.48 2.27
CA GLN A 224 -31.53 -11.56 2.49
C GLN A 224 -32.25 -11.36 3.84
N ALA A 225 -33.57 -11.51 3.82
CA ALA A 225 -34.37 -11.51 5.04
C ALA A 225 -34.04 -12.73 5.90
N GLY A 226 -33.75 -12.48 7.18
CA GLY A 226 -33.49 -13.53 8.17
C GLY A 226 -34.77 -14.21 8.67
N ALA A 227 -34.64 -14.96 9.75
CA ALA A 227 -35.78 -15.55 10.44
C ALA A 227 -36.62 -14.45 11.12
N GLY A 228 -37.93 -14.45 10.87
CA GLY A 228 -38.87 -13.47 11.46
C GLY A 228 -40.04 -13.05 10.56
N GLY A 229 -40.25 -13.73 9.43
CA GLY A 229 -41.44 -13.53 8.60
C GLY A 229 -41.50 -12.14 7.97
N VAL A 230 -42.67 -11.51 8.00
CA VAL A 230 -42.93 -10.23 7.31
C VAL A 230 -42.10 -9.07 7.86
N GLU A 231 -41.90 -9.01 9.18
CA GLU A 231 -41.12 -7.94 9.82
C GLU A 231 -39.64 -7.98 9.39
N SER A 232 -39.08 -9.18 9.24
CA SER A 232 -37.72 -9.35 8.71
C SER A 232 -37.60 -8.95 7.25
N MET A 233 -38.65 -9.18 6.45
CA MET A 233 -38.68 -8.76 5.04
C MET A 233 -38.77 -7.24 4.93
N ASP A 234 -39.55 -6.59 5.79
CA ASP A 234 -39.65 -5.12 5.82
C ASP A 234 -38.32 -4.48 6.25
N TRP A 235 -37.66 -5.04 7.26
CA TRP A 235 -36.33 -4.60 7.66
C TRP A 235 -35.28 -4.79 6.54
N ALA A 236 -35.32 -5.92 5.83
CA ALA A 236 -34.45 -6.14 4.68
C ALA A 236 -34.64 -5.06 3.60
N ALA A 237 -35.89 -4.62 3.37
CA ALA A 237 -36.18 -3.53 2.44
C ALA A 237 -35.63 -2.18 2.93
N MET A 238 -35.70 -1.91 4.23
CA MET A 238 -35.06 -0.73 4.83
C MET A 238 -33.54 -0.74 4.65
N VAL A 239 -32.88 -1.89 4.88
CA VAL A 239 -31.43 -2.05 4.72
C VAL A 239 -31.01 -1.87 3.25
N MET A 240 -31.76 -2.46 2.30
CA MET A 240 -31.58 -2.21 0.87
C MET A 240 -31.58 -0.71 0.55
N ASN A 241 -32.61 0.00 1.00
CA ASN A 241 -32.78 1.42 0.70
C ASN A 241 -31.69 2.29 1.36
N MET A 242 -31.22 1.87 2.54
CA MET A 242 -30.07 2.49 3.21
C MET A 242 -28.81 2.41 2.33
N TYR A 243 -28.45 1.21 1.87
CA TYR A 243 -27.25 1.01 1.03
C TYR A 243 -27.39 1.70 -0.32
N ARG A 244 -28.57 1.67 -0.95
CA ARG A 244 -28.83 2.40 -2.20
C ARG A 244 -28.62 3.91 -2.02
N SER A 245 -29.14 4.48 -0.94
CA SER A 245 -29.00 5.91 -0.63
C SER A 245 -27.58 6.29 -0.25
N TRP A 246 -26.85 5.42 0.47
CA TRP A 246 -25.43 5.60 0.76
C TRP A 246 -24.59 5.59 -0.53
N ALA A 247 -24.86 4.65 -1.44
CA ALA A 247 -24.16 4.52 -2.71
C ALA A 247 -24.29 5.79 -3.55
N GLN A 248 -25.52 6.29 -3.70
CA GLN A 248 -25.81 7.51 -4.46
C GLN A 248 -25.10 8.73 -3.86
N ARG A 249 -25.10 8.89 -2.52
CA ARG A 249 -24.37 9.97 -1.84
C ARG A 249 -22.87 9.91 -2.04
N ARG A 250 -22.30 8.70 -2.19
CA ARG A 250 -20.88 8.46 -2.47
C ARG A 250 -20.54 8.45 -3.96
N GLY A 251 -21.51 8.73 -4.84
CA GLY A 251 -21.31 8.77 -6.30
C GLY A 251 -21.25 7.40 -6.99
N TYR A 252 -21.59 6.32 -6.30
CA TYR A 252 -21.68 4.99 -6.90
C TYR A 252 -22.99 4.82 -7.70
N ARG A 253 -22.91 4.05 -8.79
CA ARG A 253 -24.08 3.55 -9.51
C ARG A 253 -24.49 2.21 -8.90
N VAL A 254 -25.80 2.01 -8.77
CA VAL A 254 -26.39 0.77 -8.25
C VAL A 254 -27.37 0.24 -9.28
N THR A 255 -27.21 -1.02 -9.68
CA THR A 255 -28.14 -1.74 -10.55
C THR A 255 -28.73 -2.91 -9.77
N ILE A 256 -30.06 -3.02 -9.77
CA ILE A 256 -30.76 -4.18 -9.20
C ILE A 256 -30.64 -5.32 -10.20
N ILE A 257 -30.09 -6.44 -9.78
CA ILE A 257 -29.92 -7.65 -10.61
C ILE A 257 -31.08 -8.60 -10.37
N GLU A 258 -31.45 -8.79 -9.11
CA GLU A 258 -32.53 -9.67 -8.70
C GLU A 258 -33.24 -9.07 -7.50
N GLU A 259 -34.57 -9.10 -7.50
CA GLU A 259 -35.41 -8.67 -6.38
C GLU A 259 -36.57 -9.64 -6.24
N ILE A 260 -36.66 -10.28 -5.08
CA ILE A 260 -37.75 -11.18 -4.71
C ILE A 260 -38.56 -10.48 -3.61
N PRO A 261 -39.77 -9.98 -3.92
CA PRO A 261 -40.61 -9.33 -2.92
C PRO A 261 -41.12 -10.32 -1.86
N GLY A 262 -41.41 -9.81 -0.67
CA GLY A 262 -42.15 -10.53 0.35
C GLY A 262 -43.61 -10.78 -0.06
N GLU A 263 -44.25 -11.78 0.55
CA GLU A 263 -45.65 -12.13 0.22
C GLU A 263 -46.64 -11.04 0.65
N LEU A 264 -46.35 -10.34 1.74
CA LEU A 264 -47.22 -9.29 2.30
C LEU A 264 -46.55 -7.91 2.30
N ALA A 265 -45.27 -7.84 2.66
CA ALA A 265 -44.48 -6.60 2.66
C ALA A 265 -42.99 -6.91 2.56
N GLY A 266 -42.20 -5.89 2.22
CA GLY A 266 -40.73 -5.96 2.20
C GLY A 266 -40.14 -6.83 1.08
N ILE A 267 -38.90 -7.27 1.28
CA ILE A 267 -38.16 -8.12 0.32
C ILE A 267 -37.68 -9.41 1.01
N LYS A 268 -37.73 -10.53 0.29
CA LYS A 268 -37.11 -11.80 0.73
C LYS A 268 -35.62 -11.80 0.44
N VAL A 269 -35.25 -11.44 -0.78
CA VAL A 269 -33.87 -11.38 -1.27
C VAL A 269 -33.77 -10.23 -2.25
N CYS A 270 -32.67 -9.48 -2.20
CA CYS A 270 -32.33 -8.57 -3.27
C CYS A 270 -30.82 -8.51 -3.51
N LEU A 271 -30.43 -8.68 -4.77
CA LEU A 271 -29.05 -8.63 -5.24
C LEU A 271 -28.83 -7.35 -6.04
N PHE A 272 -27.83 -6.57 -5.63
CA PHE A 272 -27.44 -5.33 -6.29
C PHE A 272 -25.99 -5.37 -6.73
N TYR A 273 -25.73 -4.77 -7.88
CA TYR A 273 -24.41 -4.56 -8.41
C TYR A 273 -23.98 -3.10 -8.22
N PHE A 274 -22.88 -2.90 -7.51
CA PHE A 274 -22.30 -1.59 -7.19
C PHE A 274 -21.07 -1.37 -8.06
N PHE A 275 -21.03 -0.26 -8.78
CA PHE A 275 -19.87 0.11 -9.59
C PHE A 275 -19.64 1.62 -9.57
N HIS A 276 -18.36 2.00 -9.60
CA HIS A 276 -17.96 3.38 -9.81
C HIS A 276 -18.17 3.76 -11.28
N HIS A 277 -18.45 5.02 -11.59
CA HIS A 277 -18.42 5.46 -12.99
C HIS A 277 -16.97 5.40 -13.46
N PHE A 278 -16.62 4.33 -14.17
CA PHE A 278 -15.33 4.23 -14.82
C PHE A 278 -15.34 5.25 -15.96
N THR A 279 -14.78 6.44 -15.76
CA THR A 279 -14.31 7.26 -16.87
C THR A 279 -13.08 6.52 -17.41
N PRO A 280 -13.13 5.90 -18.60
CA PRO A 280 -11.93 5.31 -19.16
C PRO A 280 -10.90 6.43 -19.39
N LEU A 281 -9.76 6.37 -18.71
CA LEU A 281 -8.58 7.09 -19.13
C LEU A 281 -8.17 6.52 -20.48
N ASN A 282 -8.39 7.32 -21.52
CA ASN A 282 -8.11 7.12 -22.94
C ASN A 282 -9.08 6.21 -23.71
N PRO A 283 -9.96 6.78 -24.57
CA PRO A 283 -10.34 6.08 -25.78
C PRO A 283 -9.09 6.00 -26.65
N VAL A 284 -8.49 4.81 -26.79
CA VAL A 284 -7.65 4.53 -27.95
C VAL A 284 -8.55 4.76 -29.16
N SER A 285 -8.36 5.89 -29.83
CA SER A 285 -8.95 6.16 -31.14
C SER A 285 -8.39 5.11 -32.08
N SER A 286 -9.13 4.02 -32.26
CA SER A 286 -8.95 3.15 -33.42
C SER A 286 -9.23 3.98 -34.66
N PRO A 287 -8.27 4.21 -35.57
CA PRO A 287 -8.59 4.75 -36.87
C PRO A 287 -9.29 3.63 -37.65
N LEU A 288 -10.61 3.78 -37.81
CA LEU A 288 -11.36 3.02 -38.80
C LEU A 288 -10.92 3.47 -40.20
N ASN A 289 -10.45 2.48 -40.94
CA ASN A 289 -10.61 2.26 -42.38
C ASN A 289 -9.76 3.07 -43.37
N ALA A 290 -9.02 2.27 -44.13
CA ALA A 290 -8.65 2.48 -45.53
C ALA A 290 -9.88 2.69 -46.44
#